data_AF-A0A502E2D9-F1
#
_entry.id   AF-A0A502E2D9-F1
#
_cell.length_a   1.000
_cell.length_b   1.000
_cell.length_c   1.000
_cell.angle_alpha   90.00
_cell.angle_beta   90.00
_cell.angle_gamma   90.00
#
_symmetry.space_group_name_H-M   'P 1'
#
loop_
_entity.id
_entity.type
_entity.pdbx_description
1 polymer ?
#
loop_
_entity_poly.entity_id
_entity_poly.type
_entity_poly.pdbx_seq_one_letter_code
_entity_poly.pdbx_strand_id
1 'polypeptide(L)'
;TNFLDTDGAFATTAVALPNIEDGAWHRVVVTWNAATKTMSYTFDNQAIGTPLTSNIATQFLGGSNFAYYGFGAATGALSNTQSIRNVTTTATFENQAPVIQA
;
A
#
# COMPACT_ATOMS: atom_id res chain seq x y z
N THR A 1 -18.68 -7.22 2.68
CA THR A 1 -17.24 -7.40 2.41
C THR A 1 -16.51 -6.41 3.28
N ASN A 2 -15.60 -6.86 4.15
CA ASN A 2 -14.99 -6.00 5.18
C ASN A 2 -13.84 -5.14 4.60
N PHE A 3 -14.05 -4.54 3.43
CA PHE A 3 -13.13 -3.51 2.94
C PHE A 3 -13.45 -2.22 3.69
N LEU A 4 -12.43 -1.64 4.32
CA LEU A 4 -12.52 -0.27 4.81
C LEU A 4 -12.71 0.64 3.60
N ASP A 5 -13.79 1.42 3.62
CA ASP A 5 -14.13 2.30 2.51
C ASP A 5 -13.06 3.37 2.32
N THR A 6 -12.63 3.55 1.07
CA THR A 6 -11.66 4.56 0.66
C THR A 6 -12.28 5.95 0.50
N ASP A 7 -13.60 6.10 0.64
CA ASP A 7 -14.28 7.41 0.77
C ASP A 7 -14.68 7.75 2.22
N GLY A 8 -14.38 6.87 3.17
CA GLY A 8 -14.77 7.00 4.57
C GLY A 8 -13.79 7.80 5.45
N ALA A 9 -14.03 7.80 6.76
CA ALA A 9 -13.29 8.58 7.77
C ALA A 9 -11.77 8.29 7.87
N PHE A 10 -11.28 7.25 7.20
CA PHE A 10 -9.87 6.85 7.19
C PHE A 10 -9.16 7.20 5.88
N ALA A 11 -9.86 7.80 4.93
CA ALA A 11 -9.31 8.23 3.66
C ALA A 11 -8.57 9.58 3.81
N THR A 12 -7.40 9.68 3.19
CA THR A 12 -6.77 10.97 2.90
C THR A 12 -7.32 11.52 1.58
N THR A 13 -7.26 12.83 1.38
CA THR A 13 -7.61 13.45 0.09
C THR A 13 -6.92 12.71 -1.07
N ALA A 14 -7.73 12.22 -2.01
CA ALA A 14 -7.20 11.56 -3.19
C ALA A 14 -6.34 12.52 -4.00
N VAL A 15 -5.20 12.03 -4.48
CA VAL A 15 -4.33 12.77 -5.39
C VAL A 15 -4.49 12.18 -6.78
N ALA A 16 -4.84 13.02 -7.74
CA ALA A 16 -4.97 12.61 -9.13
C ALA A 16 -3.59 12.23 -9.70
N LEU A 17 -3.52 11.06 -10.33
CA LEU A 17 -2.38 10.67 -11.15
C LEU A 17 -2.64 11.05 -12.61
N PRO A 18 -1.58 11.18 -13.44
CA PRO A 18 -1.72 11.18 -14.89
C PRO A 18 -2.43 9.92 -15.40
N ASN A 19 -2.73 9.85 -16.71
CA ASN A 19 -3.26 8.62 -17.28
C ASN A 19 -2.28 7.46 -17.08
N ILE A 20 -2.71 6.43 -16.35
CA ILE A 20 -1.95 5.20 -16.06
C ILE A 20 -2.41 4.00 -16.90
N GLU A 21 -3.44 4.18 -17.74
CA GLU A 21 -3.90 3.18 -18.71
C GLU A 21 -3.13 3.33 -20.04
N ASP A 22 -1.80 3.44 -19.95
CA ASP A 22 -0.92 3.76 -21.09
C ASP A 22 -0.12 2.55 -21.61
N GLY A 23 -0.28 1.38 -20.97
CA GLY A 23 0.45 0.15 -21.29
C GLY A 23 1.88 0.10 -20.75
N ALA A 24 2.32 1.12 -20.00
CA ALA A 24 3.60 1.14 -19.32
C ALA A 24 3.52 0.44 -17.96
N TRP A 25 4.68 0.06 -17.43
CA TRP A 25 4.79 -0.47 -16.08
C TRP A 25 5.18 0.63 -15.12
N HIS A 26 4.29 0.96 -14.19
CA HIS A 26 4.53 1.96 -13.17
C HIS A 26 5.08 1.34 -11.89
N ARG A 27 6.03 2.02 -11.26
CA ARG A 27 6.61 1.54 -10.00
C ARG A 27 5.87 2.14 -8.81
N VAL A 28 5.33 1.26 -7.97
CA VAL A 28 4.73 1.61 -6.69
C VAL A 28 5.59 1.06 -5.55
N VAL A 29 5.85 1.89 -4.55
CA VAL A 29 6.52 1.48 -3.31
C VAL A 29 5.65 1.93 -2.15
N VAL A 30 5.21 0.99 -1.31
CA VAL A 30 4.46 1.28 -0.08
C VAL A 30 5.39 1.03 1.10
N THR A 31 5.46 1.99 2.01
CA THR A 31 6.31 1.92 3.20
C THR A 31 5.47 2.14 4.44
N TRP A 32 5.67 1.30 5.45
CA TRP A 32 5.21 1.56 6.80
C TRP A 32 6.41 1.65 7.75
N ASN A 33 6.44 2.68 8.58
CA ASN A 33 7.45 2.88 9.62
C ASN A 33 6.83 2.66 11.01
N ALA A 34 7.34 1.66 11.74
CA ALA A 34 6.88 1.29 13.08
C ALA A 34 7.08 2.38 14.13
N ALA A 35 8.24 3.03 14.09
CA ALA A 35 8.66 3.97 15.11
C ALA A 35 7.81 5.25 15.04
N THR A 36 7.53 5.73 13.83
CA THR A 36 6.74 6.94 13.61
C THR A 36 5.26 6.66 13.39
N LYS A 37 4.87 5.38 13.24
CA LYS A 37 3.50 4.95 12.92
C LYS A 37 2.97 5.66 11.67
N THR A 38 3.81 5.68 10.63
CA THR A 38 3.52 6.40 9.39
C THR A 38 3.50 5.43 8.23
N MET A 39 2.47 5.50 7.40
CA MET A 39 2.41 4.82 6.11
C MET A 39 2.43 5.84 4.98
N SER A 40 3.24 5.59 3.98
CA SER A 40 3.33 6.41 2.76
C SER A 40 3.52 5.52 1.54
N TYR A 41 3.35 6.11 0.36
CA TYR A 41 3.69 5.42 -0.89
C TYR A 41 4.27 6.39 -1.92
N THR A 42 4.98 5.81 -2.88
CA THR A 42 5.45 6.51 -4.08
C THR A 42 4.84 5.88 -5.33
N PHE A 43 4.63 6.71 -6.33
CA PHE A 43 4.27 6.32 -7.69
C PHE A 43 5.31 6.91 -8.64
N ASP A 44 5.96 6.07 -9.45
CA ASP A 44 7.06 6.47 -10.35
C ASP A 44 8.13 7.31 -9.65
N ASN A 45 8.50 6.91 -8.42
CA ASN A 45 9.45 7.57 -7.51
C ASN A 45 9.00 8.89 -6.89
N GLN A 46 7.81 9.36 -7.19
CA GLN A 46 7.27 10.57 -6.58
C GLN A 46 6.43 10.19 -5.38
N ALA A 47 6.62 10.89 -4.25
CA ALA A 47 5.73 10.75 -3.11
C ALA A 47 4.34 11.27 -3.49
N ILE A 48 3.30 10.46 -3.27
CA ILE A 48 1.93 10.80 -3.62
C ILE A 48 1.09 10.83 -2.34
N GLY A 49 0.17 11.81 -2.27
CA GLY A 49 -0.75 11.94 -1.16
C GLY A 49 -0.10 12.41 0.13
N THR A 50 -0.94 12.53 1.16
CA THR A 50 -0.49 12.79 2.53
C THR A 50 -0.23 11.47 3.22
N PRO A 51 0.93 11.26 3.88
CA PRO A 51 1.17 10.06 4.66
C PRO A 51 0.12 9.84 5.74
N LEU A 52 -0.35 8.60 5.89
CA LEU A 52 -1.20 8.21 6.99
C LEU A 52 -0.36 8.15 8.27
N THR A 53 -0.67 8.99 9.25
CA THR A 53 -0.03 8.96 10.57
C THR A 53 -0.97 8.32 11.58
N SER A 54 -0.93 6.99 11.65
CA SER A 54 -1.77 6.18 12.52
C SER A 54 -1.10 4.84 12.85
N ASN A 55 -1.39 4.32 14.04
CA ASN A 55 -0.99 2.96 14.40
C ASN A 55 -1.87 1.92 13.69
N ILE A 56 -1.51 1.55 12.46
CA ILE A 56 -2.30 0.62 11.65
C ILE A 56 -2.47 -0.76 12.28
N ALA A 57 -1.48 -1.21 13.09
CA ALA A 57 -1.53 -2.51 13.74
C ALA A 57 -2.73 -2.58 14.70
N THR A 58 -2.91 -1.55 15.53
CA THR A 58 -4.05 -1.50 16.46
C THR A 58 -5.33 -1.00 15.80
N GLN A 59 -5.24 -0.07 14.85
CA GLN A 59 -6.42 0.58 14.27
C GLN A 59 -7.13 -0.27 13.22
N PHE A 60 -6.40 -1.06 12.43
CA PHE A 60 -6.96 -1.79 11.29
C PHE A 60 -6.71 -3.30 11.33
N LEU A 61 -5.68 -3.75 12.06
CA LEU A 61 -5.28 -5.16 12.11
C LEU A 61 -5.59 -5.84 13.45
N GLY A 62 -6.43 -5.22 14.28
CA GLY A 62 -6.89 -5.81 15.55
C GLY A 62 -5.80 -5.99 16.61
N GLY A 63 -4.69 -5.27 16.51
CA GLY A 63 -3.53 -5.40 17.41
C GLY A 63 -2.63 -6.58 17.10
N SER A 64 -2.84 -7.26 15.96
CA SER A 64 -2.00 -8.37 15.51
C SER A 64 -0.57 -7.90 15.18
N ASN A 65 0.42 -8.70 15.55
CA ASN A 65 1.80 -8.56 15.07
C ASN A 65 1.99 -9.12 13.64
N PHE A 66 0.93 -9.70 13.07
CA PHE A 66 0.92 -10.35 11.76
C PHE A 66 -0.05 -9.65 10.82
N ALA A 67 0.35 -9.53 9.56
CA ALA A 67 -0.47 -8.97 8.49
C ALA A 67 -0.29 -9.77 7.21
N TYR A 68 -1.38 -9.92 6.46
CA TYR A 68 -1.33 -10.34 5.06
C TYR A 68 -1.47 -9.09 4.19
N TYR A 69 -0.72 -9.04 3.10
CA TYR A 69 -0.89 -8.05 2.05
C TYR A 69 -0.90 -8.75 0.70
N GLY A 70 -1.54 -8.11 -0.28
CA GLY A 70 -1.68 -8.65 -1.61
C GLY A 70 -2.32 -7.64 -2.53
N PHE A 71 -2.64 -8.09 -3.72
CA PHE A 71 -3.20 -7.26 -4.77
C PHE A 71 -4.60 -7.74 -5.12
N GLY A 72 -5.54 -6.80 -5.18
CA GLY A 72 -6.88 -7.02 -5.72
C GLY A 72 -7.04 -6.18 -6.98
N ALA A 73 -7.75 -6.73 -7.97
CA ALA A 73 -8.00 -6.11 -9.25
C ALA A 73 -9.46 -6.40 -9.64
N ALA A 74 -10.16 -5.40 -10.15
CA ALA A 74 -11.53 -5.54 -10.61
C ALA A 74 -11.81 -4.54 -11.73
N THR A 75 -12.69 -4.91 -12.64
CA THR A 75 -13.24 -4.00 -13.64
C THR A 75 -14.74 -3.83 -13.43
N GLY A 76 -15.29 -2.75 -13.97
CA GLY A 76 -16.75 -2.54 -14.04
C GLY A 76 -17.34 -3.19 -15.30
N ALA A 77 -18.21 -2.46 -15.99
CA ALA A 77 -18.85 -2.91 -17.23
C ALA A 77 -17.89 -3.04 -18.44
N LEU A 78 -16.69 -2.45 -18.35
CA LEU A 78 -15.65 -2.51 -19.38
C LEU A 78 -14.45 -3.34 -18.88
N SER A 79 -13.46 -3.56 -19.74
CA SER A 79 -12.27 -4.36 -19.44
C SER A 79 -10.99 -3.59 -19.72
N ASN A 80 -9.99 -3.73 -18.85
CA ASN A 80 -8.62 -3.32 -19.08
C ASN A 80 -7.66 -4.40 -18.53
N THR A 81 -6.37 -4.30 -18.86
CA THR A 81 -5.36 -5.22 -18.32
C THR A 81 -4.89 -4.72 -16.96
N GLN A 82 -4.99 -5.56 -15.92
CA GLN A 82 -4.44 -5.30 -14.59
C GLN A 82 -3.38 -6.34 -14.30
N SER A 83 -2.12 -5.93 -14.28
CA SER A 83 -0.99 -6.83 -14.15
C SER A 83 0.00 -6.33 -13.11
N ILE A 84 0.54 -7.27 -12.33
CA ILE A 84 1.56 -7.01 -11.31
C ILE A 84 2.79 -7.83 -11.67
N ARG A 85 3.98 -7.22 -11.54
CA ARG A 85 5.27 -7.92 -11.74
C ARG A 85 6.31 -7.41 -10.76
N ASN A 86 7.40 -8.16 -10.62
CA ASN A 86 8.58 -7.79 -9.84
C ASN A 86 8.27 -7.38 -8.39
N VAL A 87 7.36 -8.12 -7.75
CA VAL A 87 6.99 -7.88 -6.34
C VAL A 87 8.18 -8.22 -5.46
N THR A 88 8.66 -7.23 -4.71
CA THR A 88 9.71 -7.40 -3.71
C THR A 88 9.19 -6.91 -2.37
N THR A 89 9.62 -7.55 -1.29
CA THR A 89 9.19 -7.15 0.05
C THR A 89 10.37 -7.21 0.99
N THR A 90 10.59 -6.08 1.66
CA THR A 90 11.52 -5.95 2.76
C THR A 90 10.71 -5.76 4.02
N ALA A 91 10.76 -6.75 4.90
CA ALA A 91 10.10 -6.74 6.19
C ALA A 91 10.86 -7.66 7.15
N THR A 92 10.60 -7.50 8.45
CA THR A 92 10.93 -8.55 9.42
C THR A 92 9.88 -9.64 9.27
N PHE A 93 10.24 -10.74 8.61
CA PHE A 93 9.36 -11.89 8.46
C PHE A 93 9.27 -12.69 9.77
N GLU A 94 8.15 -13.40 9.95
CA GLU A 94 7.96 -14.30 11.09
C GLU A 94 9.15 -15.27 11.21
N ASN A 95 9.64 -15.46 12.44
CA ASN A 95 10.78 -16.32 12.77
C ASN A 95 12.12 -15.94 12.11
N GLN A 96 12.25 -14.72 11.58
CA GLN A 96 13.52 -14.19 11.12
C GLN A 96 13.97 -13.02 12.01
N ALA A 97 15.26 -12.97 12.32
CA ALA A 97 15.83 -11.81 12.98
C ALA A 97 15.61 -10.56 12.11
N PRO A 98 15.39 -9.37 12.71
CA PRO A 98 15.31 -8.13 11.95
C PRO A 98 16.52 -7.99 11.03
N VAL A 99 16.28 -7.91 9.72
CA VAL A 99 17.35 -7.65 8.78
C VAL A 99 17.67 -6.17 8.87
N ILE A 100 18.80 -5.82 9.50
CA ILE A 100 19.35 -4.48 9.41
C ILE A 100 19.84 -4.32 7.97
N GLN A 101 19.11 -3.57 7.14
CA GLN A 101 19.63 -3.14 5.84
C GLN A 101 20.75 -2.12 6.10
N ALA A 102 21.97 -2.48 5.67
CA ALA A 102 23.12 -1.58 5.62
C ALA A 102 23.02 -0.65 4.41
#